data_AF-A0A9D2HVV3-F1
#
_entry.id   AF-A0A9D2HVV3-F1
#
_cell.length_a   1.000
_cell.length_b   1.000
_cell.length_c   1.000
_cell.angle_alpha   90.00
_cell.angle_beta   90.00
_cell.angle_gamma   90.00
#
_symmetry.space_group_name_H-M   'P 1'
#
loop_
_entity.id
_entity.type
_entity.pdbx_description
1 polymer ?
#
loop_
_entity_poly.entity_id
_entity_poly.type
_entity_poly.pdbx_seq_one_letter_code
_entity_poly.pdbx_strand_id
1 'polypeptide(L)'
;MINKRMSPKWLSGMVWGMVLLLASCRTDFAVVKVEGDRVAMDSTWDNCTNQQAISLLAPYKMKVDSAMSSVLGMAAISMDRERPESLLSNLVADVLREAATDVLGKPADMGLVNIGGIRSSLTQGPITMEDAYEILPFENALCVLKLKGNVMRELLENIAARMGEGVSGVHLDISREGKLLDARVGGLPLEDDREYTVATLDYLAEGNDGMHALPKAVSRTCPPGQTLRLLFIRYVEQQAKAGRKVTSRLEGRVTVKE
;
A
#
# COMPACT_ATOMS: atom_id res chain seq x y z
N MET A 1 -14.64 75.54 46.56
CA MET A 1 -15.72 74.53 46.66
C MET A 1 -15.67 73.72 45.36
N ILE A 2 -15.41 72.41 45.27
CA ILE A 2 -15.45 71.26 46.17
C ILE A 2 -14.32 70.30 45.71
N ASN A 3 -13.44 69.92 46.62
CA ASN A 3 -12.40 68.91 46.40
C ASN A 3 -13.00 67.52 46.72
N LYS A 4 -13.50 66.79 45.72
CA LYS A 4 -13.95 65.40 45.92
C LYS A 4 -12.76 64.46 45.78
N ARG A 5 -12.17 64.09 46.92
CA ARG A 5 -11.30 62.92 47.03
C ARG A 5 -12.05 61.69 46.49
N MET A 6 -11.65 61.20 45.32
CA MET A 6 -12.07 59.88 44.85
C MET A 6 -11.53 58.84 45.82
N SER A 7 -12.43 58.19 46.55
CA SER A 7 -12.10 57.11 47.49
C SER A 7 -11.44 55.92 46.77
N PRO A 8 -10.50 55.19 47.39
CA PRO A 8 -9.70 54.13 46.77
C PRO A 8 -10.49 52.80 46.53
N LYS A 9 -11.81 52.85 46.44
CA LYS A 9 -12.69 51.68 46.29
C LYS A 9 -12.60 51.01 44.91
N TRP A 10 -12.12 51.72 43.90
CA TRP A 10 -11.96 51.19 42.54
C TRP A 10 -10.69 50.36 42.37
N LEU A 11 -9.60 50.71 43.07
CA LEU A 11 -8.36 49.92 43.03
C LEU A 11 -8.54 48.54 43.69
N SER A 12 -9.32 48.43 44.77
CA SER A 12 -9.59 47.12 45.40
C SER A 12 -10.42 46.20 44.50
N GLY A 13 -11.41 46.73 43.76
CA GLY A 13 -12.23 45.95 42.84
C GLY A 13 -11.43 45.41 41.65
N MET A 14 -10.49 46.20 41.14
CA MET A 14 -9.64 45.82 40.01
C MET A 14 -8.60 44.76 40.40
N VAL A 15 -8.05 44.84 41.63
CA VAL A 15 -7.18 43.81 42.20
C VAL A 15 -7.94 42.50 42.45
N TRP A 16 -9.17 42.56 42.99
CA TRP A 16 -10.00 41.37 43.17
C TRP A 16 -10.41 40.72 41.84
N GLY A 17 -10.70 41.51 40.80
CA GLY A 17 -10.99 41.00 39.45
C GLY A 17 -9.80 40.31 38.77
N MET A 18 -8.57 40.84 38.98
CA MET A 18 -7.34 40.24 38.45
C MET A 18 -6.96 38.94 39.18
N VAL A 19 -7.24 38.84 40.49
CA VAL A 19 -7.05 37.60 41.27
C VAL A 19 -8.06 36.52 40.85
N LEU A 20 -9.30 36.89 40.54
CA LEU A 20 -10.32 35.95 40.03
C LEU A 20 -10.00 35.40 38.63
N LEU A 21 -9.32 36.17 37.77
CA LEU A 21 -8.87 35.72 36.45
C LEU A 21 -7.69 34.72 36.52
N LEU A 22 -6.87 34.79 37.57
CA LEU A 22 -5.75 33.86 37.79
C LEU A 22 -6.14 32.59 38.56
N ALA A 23 -7.35 32.55 39.13
CA ALA A 23 -7.92 31.38 39.82
C ALA A 23 -8.71 30.44 38.90
N SER A 24 -8.64 30.64 37.57
CA SER A 24 -9.21 29.69 36.61
C SER A 24 -8.33 28.44 36.56
N CYS A 25 -8.64 27.44 37.37
CA CYS A 25 -8.02 26.12 37.30
C CYS A 25 -8.13 25.57 35.88
N ARG A 26 -7.01 25.49 35.15
CA ARG A 26 -6.91 24.65 33.95
C ARG A 26 -6.76 23.22 34.44
N THR A 27 -7.77 22.38 34.18
CA THR A 27 -7.64 20.94 34.36
C THR A 27 -6.80 20.40 33.20
N ASP A 28 -5.49 20.27 33.42
CA ASP A 28 -4.63 19.54 32.51
C ASP A 28 -4.91 18.05 32.68
N PHE A 29 -5.63 17.47 31.73
CA PHE A 29 -5.83 16.02 31.68
C PHE A 29 -4.55 15.38 31.15
N ALA A 30 -3.77 14.80 32.06
CA ALA A 30 -2.72 13.86 31.69
C ALA A 30 -3.35 12.46 31.59
N VAL A 31 -3.09 11.74 30.51
CA VAL A 31 -3.44 10.32 30.43
C VAL A 31 -2.61 9.57 31.48
N VAL A 32 -3.23 9.23 32.61
CA VAL A 32 -2.55 8.59 33.75
C VAL A 32 -2.31 7.10 33.49
N LYS A 33 -3.17 6.47 32.67
CA LYS A 33 -3.10 5.04 32.36
C LYS A 33 -3.80 4.75 31.04
N VAL A 34 -3.18 3.91 30.22
CA VAL A 34 -3.82 3.23 29.09
C VAL A 34 -3.77 1.75 29.39
N GLU A 35 -4.92 1.13 29.60
CA GLU A 35 -5.05 -0.32 29.72
C GLU A 35 -5.53 -0.87 28.37
N GLY A 36 -4.87 -1.94 27.91
CA GLY A 36 -5.27 -2.67 26.72
C GLY A 36 -5.20 -4.15 27.03
N ASP A 37 -6.30 -4.86 26.82
CA ASP A 37 -6.36 -6.31 26.92
C ASP A 37 -6.35 -6.94 25.53
N ARG A 38 -5.62 -8.04 25.38
CA ARG A 38 -5.70 -8.87 24.17
C ARG A 38 -6.89 -9.80 24.30
N VAL A 39 -7.95 -9.52 23.56
CA VAL A 39 -9.05 -10.48 23.38
C VAL A 39 -8.61 -11.49 22.33
N ALA A 40 -8.40 -12.74 22.74
CA ALA A 40 -8.09 -13.82 21.81
C ALA A 40 -9.35 -14.15 20.99
N MET A 41 -9.22 -14.13 19.66
CA MET A 41 -10.24 -14.62 18.73
C MET A 41 -9.95 -16.11 18.48
N ASP A 42 -10.39 -16.95 19.42
CA ASP A 42 -10.28 -18.41 19.37
C ASP A 42 -11.66 -19.07 19.57
N SER A 43 -11.67 -20.39 19.74
CA SER A 43 -12.89 -21.17 19.87
C SER A 43 -13.75 -20.85 21.09
N THR A 44 -13.27 -20.01 22.00
CA THR A 44 -14.05 -19.47 23.13
C THR A 44 -15.34 -18.79 22.65
N TRP A 45 -15.32 -18.18 21.46
CA TRP A 45 -16.45 -17.41 20.93
C TRP A 45 -17.30 -18.17 19.91
N ASP A 46 -16.88 -19.35 19.45
CA ASP A 46 -17.57 -20.13 18.41
C ASP A 46 -18.99 -20.53 18.83
N ASN A 47 -19.21 -20.72 20.13
CA ASN A 47 -20.51 -21.06 20.71
C ASN A 47 -21.38 -19.83 21.04
N CYS A 48 -20.84 -18.62 20.88
CA CYS A 48 -21.52 -17.35 21.17
C CYS A 48 -21.99 -16.66 19.89
N THR A 49 -22.62 -17.43 19.00
CA THR A 49 -23.17 -16.89 17.76
C THR A 49 -24.45 -16.08 18.03
N ASN A 50 -24.40 -14.78 17.70
CA ASN A 50 -25.60 -13.95 17.75
C ASN A 50 -26.50 -14.27 16.55
N GLN A 51 -27.55 -15.06 16.80
CA GLN A 51 -28.48 -15.50 15.75
C GLN A 51 -29.20 -14.35 15.03
N GLN A 52 -29.44 -13.23 15.71
CA GLN A 52 -30.02 -12.03 15.08
C GLN A 52 -29.03 -11.41 14.10
N ALA A 53 -27.74 -11.32 14.45
CA ALA A 53 -26.69 -10.84 13.54
C ALA A 53 -26.51 -11.76 12.34
N ILE A 54 -26.50 -13.08 12.54
CA ILE A 54 -26.43 -14.07 11.45
C ILE A 54 -27.61 -13.92 10.49
N SER A 55 -28.83 -13.83 11.04
CA SER A 55 -30.05 -13.68 10.23
C SER A 55 -30.05 -12.37 9.45
N LEU A 56 -29.54 -11.29 10.03
CA LEU A 56 -29.38 -10.00 9.39
C LEU A 56 -28.39 -10.04 8.21
N LEU A 57 -27.28 -10.76 8.36
CA LEU A 57 -26.22 -10.85 7.36
C LEU A 57 -26.53 -11.86 6.24
N ALA A 58 -27.33 -12.89 6.51
CA ALA A 58 -27.66 -13.96 5.57
C ALA A 58 -28.03 -13.49 4.13
N PRO A 59 -28.94 -12.53 3.91
CA PRO A 59 -29.28 -12.08 2.56
C PRO A 59 -28.12 -11.36 1.84
N TYR A 60 -27.24 -10.69 2.57
CA TYR A 60 -26.06 -10.04 2.00
C TYR A 60 -24.98 -11.08 1.67
N LYS A 61 -24.75 -12.03 2.58
CA LYS A 61 -23.82 -13.14 2.38
C LYS A 61 -24.16 -13.92 1.11
N MET A 62 -25.42 -14.29 0.89
CA MET A 62 -25.82 -14.99 -0.34
C MET A 62 -25.46 -14.24 -1.62
N LYS A 63 -25.65 -12.91 -1.64
CA LYS A 63 -25.31 -12.07 -2.81
C LYS A 63 -23.80 -11.99 -3.02
N VAL A 64 -23.04 -11.82 -1.94
CA VAL A 64 -21.57 -11.78 -1.98
C VAL A 64 -21.01 -13.12 -2.42
N ASP A 65 -21.42 -14.22 -1.78
CA ASP A 65 -20.96 -15.58 -2.10
C ASP A 65 -21.22 -15.92 -3.58
N SER A 66 -22.39 -15.53 -4.12
CA SER A 66 -22.72 -15.76 -5.52
C SER A 66 -21.83 -14.97 -6.49
N ALA A 67 -21.37 -13.78 -6.12
CA ALA A 67 -20.48 -12.97 -6.95
C ALA A 67 -19.00 -13.38 -6.80
N MET A 68 -18.60 -13.82 -5.61
CA MET A 68 -17.21 -14.09 -5.27
C MET A 68 -16.74 -15.50 -5.63
N SER A 69 -17.66 -16.46 -5.72
CA SER A 69 -17.34 -17.87 -6.04
C SER A 69 -17.01 -18.15 -7.50
N SER A 70 -17.12 -17.16 -8.41
CA SER A 70 -16.84 -17.37 -9.84
C SER A 70 -15.35 -17.68 -10.06
N VAL A 71 -15.06 -18.80 -10.72
CA VAL A 71 -13.68 -19.19 -11.10
C VAL A 71 -13.22 -18.38 -12.31
N LEU A 72 -12.13 -17.63 -12.14
CA LEU A 72 -11.48 -16.79 -13.15
C LEU A 72 -10.43 -17.56 -13.97
N GLY A 73 -9.78 -18.54 -13.35
CA GLY A 73 -8.68 -19.30 -13.94
C GLY A 73 -8.10 -20.33 -12.99
N MET A 74 -6.85 -20.75 -13.25
CA MET A 74 -6.18 -21.79 -12.47
C MET A 74 -4.74 -21.36 -12.14
N ALA A 75 -4.33 -21.48 -10.88
CA ALA A 75 -2.95 -21.34 -10.43
C ALA A 75 -2.22 -22.68 -10.60
N ALA A 76 -1.04 -22.65 -11.21
CA ALA A 76 -0.20 -23.83 -11.39
C ALA A 76 0.46 -24.29 -10.09
N ILE A 77 0.80 -23.33 -9.23
CA ILE A 77 1.53 -23.47 -7.97
C ILE A 77 0.97 -22.48 -6.95
N SER A 78 1.16 -22.76 -5.66
CA SER A 78 0.91 -21.77 -4.61
C SER A 78 2.00 -20.69 -4.65
N MET A 79 1.62 -19.43 -4.44
CA MET A 79 2.51 -18.28 -4.47
C MET A 79 2.25 -17.37 -3.28
N ASP A 80 3.29 -17.08 -2.51
CA ASP A 80 3.23 -16.16 -1.37
C ASP A 80 3.93 -14.83 -1.69
N ARG A 81 3.80 -13.87 -0.76
CA ARG A 81 4.44 -12.56 -0.79
C ARG A 81 5.42 -12.40 0.38
N GLU A 82 6.68 -12.23 0.02
CA GLU A 82 7.81 -12.14 0.95
C GLU A 82 8.85 -11.15 0.43
N ARG A 83 9.71 -10.70 1.34
CA ARG A 83 10.90 -9.91 1.04
C ARG A 83 12.14 -10.81 1.01
N PRO A 84 13.15 -10.51 0.19
CA PRO A 84 13.24 -9.36 -0.72
C PRO A 84 12.54 -9.56 -2.07
N GLU A 85 12.20 -10.80 -2.43
CA GLU A 85 11.54 -11.19 -3.67
C GLU A 85 10.62 -12.39 -3.38
N SER A 86 9.49 -12.48 -4.09
CA SER A 86 8.59 -13.62 -3.96
C SER A 86 7.78 -13.86 -5.24
N LEU A 87 7.20 -15.05 -5.37
CA LEU A 87 6.46 -15.43 -6.57
C LEU A 87 5.25 -14.52 -6.83
N LEU A 88 4.46 -14.22 -5.80
CA LEU A 88 3.26 -13.42 -5.95
C LEU A 88 3.59 -11.94 -6.16
N SER A 89 4.61 -11.41 -5.47
CA SER A 89 5.04 -10.02 -5.68
C SER A 89 5.61 -9.79 -7.08
N ASN A 90 6.36 -10.76 -7.62
CA ASN A 90 6.85 -10.74 -9.00
C ASN A 90 5.70 -10.73 -10.01
N LEU A 91 4.72 -11.61 -9.82
CA LEU A 91 3.56 -11.72 -10.71
C LEU A 91 2.76 -10.42 -10.75
N VAL A 92 2.45 -9.84 -9.59
CA VAL A 92 1.67 -8.60 -9.49
C VAL A 92 2.44 -7.43 -10.10
N ALA A 93 3.76 -7.37 -9.91
CA ALA A 93 4.59 -6.37 -10.56
C ALA A 93 4.64 -6.53 -12.09
N ASP A 94 4.66 -7.76 -12.60
CA ASP A 94 4.58 -8.05 -14.04
C ASP A 94 3.25 -7.57 -14.63
N VAL A 95 2.14 -7.83 -13.92
CA VAL A 95 0.80 -7.36 -14.33
C VAL A 95 0.77 -5.83 -14.43
N LEU A 96 1.31 -5.11 -13.46
CA LEU A 96 1.37 -3.64 -13.53
C LEU A 96 2.25 -3.15 -14.68
N ARG A 97 3.44 -3.76 -14.84
CA ARG A 97 4.38 -3.38 -15.89
C ARG A 97 3.77 -3.54 -17.28
N GLU A 98 3.06 -4.63 -17.51
CA GLU A 98 2.38 -4.91 -18.78
C GLU A 98 1.15 -4.00 -18.96
N ALA A 99 0.38 -3.73 -17.91
CA ALA A 99 -0.79 -2.84 -17.99
C ALA A 99 -0.45 -1.42 -18.45
N ALA A 100 0.78 -0.97 -18.26
CA ALA A 100 1.24 0.32 -18.79
C ALA A 100 1.26 0.39 -20.34
N THR A 101 1.17 -0.75 -21.04
CA THR A 101 1.02 -0.81 -22.51
C THR A 101 -0.18 0.01 -22.97
N ASP A 102 -1.28 0.07 -22.20
CA ASP A 102 -2.47 0.87 -22.54
C ASP A 102 -2.19 2.38 -22.59
N VAL A 103 -1.15 2.84 -21.87
CA VAL A 103 -0.78 4.27 -21.77
C VAL A 103 0.41 4.58 -22.68
N LEU A 104 1.38 3.68 -22.76
CA LEU A 104 2.68 3.91 -23.42
C LEU A 104 2.78 3.27 -24.82
N GLY A 105 1.86 2.38 -25.18
CA GLY A 105 1.95 1.53 -26.38
C GLY A 105 2.97 0.38 -26.24
N LYS A 106 3.60 0.23 -25.07
CA LYS A 106 4.55 -0.83 -24.72
C LYS A 106 4.61 -1.00 -23.19
N PRO A 107 5.13 -2.11 -22.67
CA PRO A 107 5.33 -2.26 -21.23
C PRO A 107 6.23 -1.16 -20.67
N ALA A 108 6.01 -0.77 -19.41
CA ALA A 108 6.91 0.15 -18.72
C ALA A 108 8.31 -0.48 -18.54
N ASP A 109 9.32 0.36 -18.30
CA ASP A 109 10.67 -0.13 -17.99
C ASP A 109 10.67 -0.91 -16.67
N MET A 110 9.88 -0.46 -15.69
CA MET A 110 9.72 -1.09 -14.38
C MET A 110 8.24 -1.23 -13.99
N GLY A 111 7.88 -2.36 -13.37
CA GLY A 111 6.65 -2.49 -12.56
C GLY A 111 6.98 -2.47 -11.07
N LEU A 112 6.15 -1.82 -10.26
CA LEU A 112 6.35 -1.68 -8.81
C LEU A 112 5.03 -1.82 -8.04
N VAL A 113 5.01 -2.76 -7.09
CA VAL A 113 3.97 -2.91 -6.07
C VAL A 113 4.60 -3.05 -4.69
N ASN A 114 4.00 -2.45 -3.68
CA ASN A 114 4.40 -2.66 -2.29
C ASN A 114 3.87 -4.01 -1.79
N ILE A 115 4.74 -4.81 -1.17
CA ILE A 115 4.43 -6.12 -0.58
C ILE A 115 3.31 -6.01 0.46
N GLY A 116 3.26 -4.90 1.21
CA GLY A 116 2.20 -4.63 2.18
C GLY A 116 0.80 -4.50 1.57
N GLY A 117 0.72 -4.17 0.28
CA GLY A 117 -0.51 -4.05 -0.51
C GLY A 117 -1.08 -5.40 -0.96
N ILE A 118 -0.25 -6.44 -1.04
CA ILE A 118 -0.68 -7.83 -1.24
C ILE A 118 -1.14 -8.35 0.12
N ARG A 119 -2.32 -8.94 0.27
CA ARG A 119 -2.93 -9.23 1.59
C ARG A 119 -3.11 -10.71 1.91
N SER A 120 -3.14 -11.57 0.91
CA SER A 120 -3.21 -13.03 1.05
C SER A 120 -2.25 -13.72 0.07
N SER A 121 -2.04 -15.02 0.25
CA SER A 121 -1.30 -15.88 -0.66
C SER A 121 -2.24 -16.44 -1.73
N LEU A 122 -1.73 -16.75 -2.92
CA LEU A 122 -2.52 -17.46 -3.94
C LEU A 122 -2.27 -18.96 -3.79
N THR A 123 -3.33 -19.75 -3.55
CA THR A 123 -3.20 -21.20 -3.45
C THR A 123 -3.23 -21.87 -4.82
N GLN A 124 -2.55 -23.01 -4.95
CA GLN A 124 -2.63 -23.83 -6.15
C GLN A 124 -4.07 -24.33 -6.38
N GLY A 125 -4.55 -24.26 -7.64
CA GLY A 125 -5.88 -24.73 -8.00
C GLY A 125 -6.74 -23.63 -8.63
N PRO A 126 -8.08 -23.73 -8.55
CA PRO A 126 -8.99 -22.70 -9.06
C PRO A 126 -8.70 -21.34 -8.42
N ILE A 127 -8.65 -20.30 -9.24
CA ILE A 127 -8.56 -18.90 -8.80
C ILE A 127 -9.96 -18.31 -8.92
N THR A 128 -10.54 -17.87 -7.82
CA THR A 128 -11.87 -17.27 -7.76
C THR A 128 -11.81 -15.75 -7.73
N MET A 129 -12.97 -15.11 -7.85
CA MET A 129 -13.11 -13.68 -7.62
C MET A 129 -12.78 -13.34 -6.15
N GLU A 130 -13.21 -14.17 -5.20
CA GLU A 130 -12.85 -14.04 -3.77
C GLU A 130 -11.34 -13.94 -3.57
N ASP A 131 -10.56 -14.86 -4.16
CA ASP A 131 -9.09 -14.85 -4.07
C ASP A 131 -8.50 -13.51 -4.56
N ALA A 132 -9.03 -12.95 -5.65
CA ALA A 132 -8.55 -11.66 -6.16
C ALA A 132 -8.84 -10.50 -5.19
N TYR A 133 -10.00 -10.51 -4.51
CA TYR A 133 -10.34 -9.52 -3.49
C TYR A 133 -9.54 -9.71 -2.20
N GLU A 134 -9.27 -10.95 -1.79
CA GLU A 134 -8.45 -11.22 -0.61
C GLU A 134 -6.98 -10.86 -0.83
N ILE A 135 -6.44 -11.14 -2.01
CA ILE A 135 -5.04 -10.84 -2.35
C ILE A 135 -4.84 -9.33 -2.56
N LEU A 136 -5.76 -8.66 -3.26
CA LEU A 136 -5.64 -7.25 -3.66
C LEU A 136 -6.88 -6.43 -3.24
N PRO A 137 -7.13 -6.24 -1.93
CA PRO A 137 -8.38 -5.66 -1.44
C PRO A 137 -8.50 -4.16 -1.65
N PHE A 138 -7.39 -3.45 -1.89
CA PHE A 138 -7.40 -2.00 -2.04
C PHE A 138 -7.82 -1.57 -3.45
N GLU A 139 -8.54 -0.47 -3.55
CA GLU A 139 -8.94 0.16 -4.83
C GLU A 139 -7.82 1.01 -5.45
N ASN A 140 -6.57 0.58 -5.30
CA ASN A 140 -5.43 1.32 -5.82
C ASN A 140 -5.43 1.29 -7.36
N ALA A 141 -5.37 2.47 -7.98
CA ALA A 141 -5.35 2.63 -9.42
C ALA A 141 -3.93 2.51 -10.00
N LEU A 142 -3.82 2.01 -11.23
CA LEU A 142 -2.59 2.07 -12.02
C LEU A 142 -2.18 3.53 -12.21
N CYS A 143 -0.91 3.82 -11.97
CA CYS A 143 -0.26 5.06 -12.35
C CYS A 143 1.04 4.74 -13.10
N VAL A 144 1.22 5.38 -14.24
CA VAL A 144 2.41 5.31 -15.06
C VAL A 144 3.17 6.63 -14.92
N LEU A 145 4.40 6.55 -14.43
CA LEU A 145 5.25 7.70 -14.17
C LEU A 145 6.47 7.68 -15.10
N LYS A 146 6.96 8.88 -15.43
CA LYS A 146 8.24 9.08 -16.11
C LYS A 146 9.23 9.69 -15.12
N LEU A 147 10.34 9.03 -14.88
CA LEU A 147 11.39 9.45 -13.96
C LEU A 147 12.68 9.79 -14.71
N LYS A 148 13.41 10.79 -14.24
CA LYS A 148 14.84 10.96 -14.59
C LYS A 148 15.66 9.86 -13.91
N GLY A 149 16.80 9.49 -14.49
CA GLY A 149 17.64 8.39 -14.01
C GLY A 149 18.11 8.56 -12.57
N ASN A 150 18.47 9.78 -12.17
CA ASN A 150 18.79 10.07 -10.77
C ASN A 150 17.59 9.86 -9.80
N VAL A 151 16.36 10.17 -10.22
CA VAL A 151 15.14 9.89 -9.45
C VAL A 151 14.82 8.39 -9.45
N MET A 152 15.08 7.70 -10.56
CA MET A 152 14.99 6.25 -10.64
C MET A 152 15.98 5.60 -9.66
N ARG A 153 17.20 6.09 -9.56
CA ARG A 153 18.19 5.64 -8.56
C ARG A 153 17.67 5.80 -7.14
N GLU A 154 17.17 6.98 -6.81
CA GLU A 154 16.55 7.24 -5.50
C GLU A 154 15.36 6.30 -5.23
N LEU A 155 14.55 5.98 -6.24
CA LEU A 155 13.47 5.00 -6.10
C LEU A 155 14.00 3.61 -5.75
N LEU A 156 15.06 3.16 -6.42
CA LEU A 156 15.67 1.86 -6.14
C LEU A 156 16.35 1.83 -4.77
N GLU A 157 16.91 2.95 -4.31
CA GLU A 157 17.40 3.13 -2.95
C GLU A 157 16.27 3.05 -1.91
N ASN A 158 15.12 3.66 -2.17
CA ASN A 158 13.92 3.54 -1.31
C ASN A 158 13.45 2.09 -1.18
N ILE A 159 13.49 1.33 -2.27
CA ILE A 159 13.14 -0.11 -2.29
C ILE A 159 14.18 -0.92 -1.51
N ALA A 160 15.47 -0.63 -1.69
CA ALA A 160 16.56 -1.28 -0.97
C ALA A 160 16.44 -1.06 0.55
N ALA A 161 16.15 0.18 0.97
CA ALA A 161 15.99 0.54 2.39
C ALA A 161 14.86 -0.22 3.10
N ARG A 162 13.91 -0.75 2.32
CA ARG A 162 12.79 -1.55 2.80
C ARG A 162 13.04 -3.05 2.72
N MET A 163 14.26 -3.45 2.35
CA MET A 163 14.64 -4.85 2.10
C MET A 163 13.84 -5.49 0.96
N GLY A 164 13.51 -4.71 -0.08
CA GLY A 164 12.80 -5.19 -1.26
C GLY A 164 11.29 -4.93 -1.26
N GLU A 165 10.74 -4.90 -2.46
CA GLU A 165 9.32 -4.76 -2.79
C GLU A 165 9.01 -5.61 -4.04
N GLY A 166 7.75 -5.70 -4.47
CA GLY A 166 7.40 -6.38 -5.71
C GLY A 166 7.85 -5.58 -6.92
N VAL A 167 8.85 -6.06 -7.65
CA VAL A 167 9.43 -5.35 -8.80
C VAL A 167 9.42 -6.21 -10.06
N SER A 168 9.36 -5.57 -11.23
CA SER A 168 9.46 -6.20 -12.56
C SER A 168 10.33 -5.34 -13.48
N GLY A 169 11.07 -5.96 -14.40
CA GLY A 169 11.92 -5.27 -15.38
C GLY A 169 13.25 -4.71 -14.82
N VAL A 170 13.51 -4.90 -13.53
CA VAL A 170 14.71 -4.43 -12.83
C VAL A 170 15.39 -5.55 -12.06
N HIS A 171 16.68 -5.35 -11.79
CA HIS A 171 17.49 -6.18 -10.91
C HIS A 171 18.23 -5.28 -9.92
N LEU A 172 18.14 -5.60 -8.62
CA LEU A 172 18.80 -4.88 -7.54
C LEU A 172 19.68 -5.84 -6.74
N ASP A 173 20.92 -5.43 -6.52
CA ASP A 173 21.76 -5.99 -5.46
C ASP A 173 21.74 -5.02 -4.27
N ILE A 174 21.39 -5.51 -3.08
CA ILE A 174 21.25 -4.70 -1.86
C ILE A 174 22.10 -5.26 -0.72
N SER A 175 22.56 -4.41 0.20
CA SER A 175 23.25 -4.86 1.41
C SER A 175 22.28 -5.35 2.48
N ARG A 176 22.79 -6.03 3.52
CA ARG A 176 21.99 -6.46 4.67
C ARG A 176 21.36 -5.31 5.45
N GLU A 177 21.93 -4.11 5.35
CA GLU A 177 21.45 -2.87 5.97
C GLU A 177 20.49 -2.10 5.04
N GLY A 178 20.10 -2.67 3.90
CA GLY A 178 19.15 -2.05 2.97
C GLY A 178 19.77 -0.94 2.11
N LYS A 179 21.07 -1.00 1.82
CA LYS A 179 21.70 -0.07 0.85
C LYS A 179 21.66 -0.66 -0.56
N LEU A 180 21.39 0.18 -1.56
CA LEU A 180 21.54 -0.23 -2.96
C LEU A 180 23.03 -0.35 -3.30
N LEU A 181 23.43 -1.47 -3.89
CA LEU A 181 24.81 -1.76 -4.30
C LEU A 181 24.98 -1.74 -5.83
N ASP A 182 24.07 -2.40 -6.55
CA ASP A 182 24.00 -2.39 -8.01
C ASP A 182 22.54 -2.36 -8.47
N ALA A 183 22.31 -1.79 -9.65
CA ALA A 183 20.99 -1.72 -10.26
C ALA A 183 21.06 -1.84 -11.78
N ARG A 184 20.18 -2.69 -12.33
CA ARG A 184 19.95 -2.81 -13.78
C ARG A 184 18.48 -2.62 -14.11
N VAL A 185 18.20 -1.96 -15.24
CA VAL A 185 16.86 -1.78 -15.80
C VAL A 185 16.85 -2.35 -17.21
N GLY A 186 15.98 -3.32 -17.49
CA GLY A 186 15.98 -4.04 -18.77
C GLY A 186 17.30 -4.77 -19.06
N GLY A 187 18.03 -5.17 -18.02
CA GLY A 187 19.33 -5.84 -18.13
C GLY A 187 20.54 -4.91 -18.36
N LEU A 188 20.31 -3.60 -18.54
CA LEU A 188 21.37 -2.60 -18.70
C LEU A 188 21.63 -1.86 -17.39
N PRO A 189 22.86 -1.39 -17.13
CA PRO A 189 23.16 -0.54 -15.97
C PRO A 189 22.25 0.69 -15.91
N LEU A 190 21.94 1.14 -14.68
CA LEU A 190 21.19 2.36 -14.46
C LEU A 190 22.01 3.61 -14.84
N GLU A 191 21.44 4.46 -15.68
CA GLU A 191 22.05 5.70 -16.20
C GLU A 191 21.28 6.92 -15.68
N ASP A 192 21.98 7.91 -15.11
CA ASP A 192 21.33 9.04 -14.42
C ASP A 192 20.68 10.07 -15.35
N ASP A 193 21.18 10.17 -16.59
CA ASP A 193 20.73 11.11 -17.63
C ASP A 193 19.58 10.57 -18.50
N ARG A 194 19.31 9.26 -18.41
CA ARG A 194 18.22 8.59 -19.13
C ARG A 194 16.87 8.78 -18.43
N GLU A 195 15.79 8.76 -19.21
CA GLU A 195 14.43 8.67 -18.68
C GLU A 195 13.94 7.22 -18.63
N TYR A 196 13.23 6.90 -17.54
CA TYR A 196 12.63 5.60 -17.29
C TYR A 196 11.13 5.73 -17.05
N THR A 197 10.38 4.72 -17.44
CA THR A 197 8.94 4.61 -17.16
C THR A 197 8.68 3.58 -16.07
N VAL A 198 7.86 3.95 -15.08
CA VAL A 198 7.50 3.10 -13.94
C VAL A 198 5.99 2.95 -13.89
N ALA A 199 5.50 1.71 -13.93
CA ALA A 199 4.11 1.37 -13.67
C ALA A 199 3.95 0.98 -12.20
N THR A 200 3.11 1.72 -11.47
CA THR A 200 2.88 1.48 -10.05
C THR A 200 1.45 1.86 -9.65
N LEU A 201 1.21 2.06 -8.37
CA LEU A 201 -0.08 2.42 -7.79
C LEU A 201 -0.16 3.91 -7.48
N ASP A 202 -1.35 4.48 -7.56
CA ASP A 202 -1.65 5.84 -7.08
C ASP A 202 -1.18 6.09 -5.64
N TYR A 203 -1.43 5.15 -4.74
CA TYR A 203 -0.94 5.16 -3.36
C TYR A 203 0.59 5.33 -3.29
N LEU A 204 1.36 4.58 -4.09
CA LEU A 204 2.82 4.71 -4.09
C LEU A 204 3.28 5.96 -4.85
N ALA A 205 2.58 6.35 -5.89
CA ALA A 205 2.86 7.55 -6.67
C ALA A 205 2.76 8.84 -5.83
N GLU A 206 2.07 8.81 -4.69
CA GLU A 206 2.02 9.88 -3.69
C GLU A 206 3.20 9.86 -2.70
N GLY A 207 4.07 8.87 -2.80
CA GLY A 207 5.25 8.71 -1.94
C GLY A 207 5.01 7.93 -0.66
N ASN A 208 3.84 7.28 -0.53
CA ASN A 208 3.54 6.41 0.59
C ASN A 208 4.47 5.18 0.63
N ASP A 209 4.48 4.46 1.76
CA ASP A 209 5.38 3.34 2.03
C ASP A 209 6.88 3.67 1.81
N GLY A 210 7.27 4.94 1.97
CA GLY A 210 8.67 5.36 1.81
C GLY A 210 9.12 5.53 0.36
N MET A 211 8.20 5.50 -0.62
CA MET A 211 8.53 5.70 -2.05
C MET A 211 8.71 7.18 -2.42
N HIS A 212 9.49 7.92 -1.64
CA HIS A 212 9.62 9.37 -1.71
C HIS A 212 10.15 9.92 -3.04
N ALA A 213 10.76 9.08 -3.87
CA ALA A 213 11.19 9.43 -5.22
C ALA A 213 10.01 9.61 -6.20
N LEU A 214 8.92 8.87 -6.04
CA LEU A 214 7.82 8.84 -7.01
C LEU A 214 7.12 10.20 -7.20
N PRO A 215 6.85 11.00 -6.15
CA PRO A 215 6.32 12.36 -6.31
C PRO A 215 7.20 13.30 -7.14
N LYS A 216 8.50 12.99 -7.33
CA LYS A 216 9.46 13.79 -8.11
C LYS A 216 9.43 13.45 -9.62
N ALA A 217 8.47 12.65 -10.07
CA ALA A 217 8.32 12.28 -11.46
C ALA A 217 8.16 13.48 -12.40
N VAL A 218 8.72 13.37 -13.60
CA VAL A 218 8.57 14.35 -14.68
C VAL A 218 7.12 14.41 -15.16
N SER A 219 6.47 13.25 -15.22
CA SER A 219 5.05 13.13 -15.53
C SER A 219 4.42 11.94 -14.83
N ARG A 220 3.11 12.02 -14.62
CA ARG A 220 2.27 10.96 -14.03
C ARG A 220 0.95 10.89 -14.81
N THR A 221 0.59 9.69 -15.23
CA THR A 221 -0.70 9.39 -15.88
C THR A 221 -1.34 8.20 -15.18
N CYS A 222 -2.55 8.37 -14.66
CA CYS A 222 -3.30 7.29 -14.03
C CYS A 222 -4.59 7.06 -14.84
N PRO A 223 -4.65 6.05 -15.73
CA PRO A 223 -5.81 5.84 -16.58
C PRO A 223 -7.05 5.48 -15.73
N PRO A 224 -8.23 6.05 -16.04
CA PRO A 224 -9.44 5.80 -15.26
C PRO A 224 -9.88 4.34 -15.38
N GLY A 225 -10.47 3.81 -14.30
CA GLY A 225 -11.07 2.47 -14.30
C GLY A 225 -10.07 1.31 -14.35
N GLN A 226 -8.78 1.55 -14.09
CA GLN A 226 -7.75 0.52 -14.04
C GLN A 226 -7.21 0.33 -12.62
N THR A 227 -7.97 -0.35 -11.77
CA THR A 227 -7.47 -0.76 -10.44
C THR A 227 -6.54 -1.97 -10.56
N LEU A 228 -5.54 -2.10 -9.67
CA LEU A 228 -4.64 -3.25 -9.67
C LEU A 228 -5.39 -4.59 -9.58
N ARG A 229 -6.44 -4.68 -8.75
CA ARG A 229 -7.25 -5.90 -8.64
C ARG A 229 -7.91 -6.26 -9.97
N LEU A 230 -8.55 -5.29 -10.65
CA LEU A 230 -9.15 -5.52 -11.96
C LEU A 230 -8.12 -5.94 -13.02
N LEU A 231 -6.93 -5.34 -13.00
CA LEU A 231 -5.83 -5.73 -13.90
C LEU A 231 -5.39 -7.17 -13.65
N PHE A 232 -5.27 -7.57 -12.38
CA PHE A 232 -4.98 -8.96 -12.00
C PHE A 232 -6.07 -9.93 -12.44
N ILE A 233 -7.36 -9.62 -12.21
CA ILE A 233 -8.49 -10.42 -12.68
C ILE A 233 -8.42 -10.63 -14.19
N ARG A 234 -8.24 -9.53 -14.96
CA ARG A 234 -8.12 -9.60 -16.42
C ARG A 234 -6.93 -10.45 -16.86
N TYR A 235 -5.79 -10.33 -16.18
CA TYR A 235 -4.64 -11.18 -16.45
C TYR A 235 -4.97 -12.66 -16.25
N VAL A 236 -5.59 -13.03 -15.12
CA VAL A 236 -5.99 -14.43 -14.84
C VAL A 236 -6.93 -14.97 -15.91
N GLU A 237 -7.97 -14.20 -16.27
CA GLU A 237 -8.91 -14.57 -17.34
C GLU A 237 -8.21 -14.73 -18.71
N GLN A 238 -7.25 -13.86 -19.02
CA GLN A 238 -6.46 -13.98 -20.25
C GLN A 238 -5.59 -15.23 -20.27
N GLN A 239 -4.98 -15.61 -19.13
CA GLN A 239 -4.26 -16.87 -19.02
C GLN A 239 -5.19 -18.06 -19.25
N ALA A 240 -6.37 -18.06 -18.63
CA ALA A 240 -7.37 -19.11 -18.80
C ALA A 240 -7.85 -19.23 -20.26
N LYS A 241 -8.16 -18.10 -20.91
CA LYS A 241 -8.53 -18.06 -22.34
C LYS A 241 -7.43 -18.59 -23.25
N ALA A 242 -6.17 -18.39 -22.87
CA ALA A 242 -5.00 -18.94 -23.58
C ALA A 242 -4.70 -20.42 -23.23
N GLY A 243 -5.52 -21.08 -22.42
CA GLY A 243 -5.29 -22.45 -21.97
C GLY A 243 -4.09 -22.60 -21.02
N ARG A 244 -3.65 -21.50 -20.40
CA ARG A 244 -2.50 -21.46 -19.49
C ARG A 244 -2.96 -21.36 -18.04
N LYS A 245 -2.17 -21.96 -17.15
CA LYS A 245 -2.30 -21.74 -15.71
C LYS A 245 -1.41 -20.56 -15.30
N VAL A 246 -1.90 -19.75 -14.37
CA VAL A 246 -1.16 -18.66 -13.75
C VAL A 246 0.02 -19.23 -12.96
N THR A 247 1.20 -18.69 -13.18
CA THR A 247 2.43 -19.09 -12.50
C THR A 247 3.40 -17.92 -12.49
N SER A 248 4.46 -18.03 -11.68
CA SER A 248 5.55 -17.08 -11.56
C SER A 248 6.85 -17.82 -11.28
N ARG A 249 7.97 -17.10 -11.31
CA ARG A 249 9.29 -17.64 -10.98
C ARG A 249 10.12 -16.61 -10.21
N LEU A 250 11.03 -17.11 -9.38
CA LEU A 250 12.07 -16.28 -8.79
C LEU A 250 13.17 -16.08 -9.83
N GLU A 251 13.56 -14.83 -10.05
CA GLU A 251 14.55 -14.46 -11.07
C GLU A 251 15.76 -13.77 -10.45
N GLY A 252 15.78 -13.62 -9.12
CA GLY A 252 16.78 -12.82 -8.43
C GLY A 252 16.59 -11.34 -8.75
N ARG A 253 15.35 -10.86 -8.85
CA ARG A 253 15.05 -9.44 -9.12
C ARG A 253 15.55 -8.53 -8.01
N VAL A 254 15.60 -9.03 -6.77
CA VAL A 254 16.23 -8.34 -5.64
C VAL A 254 17.06 -9.37 -4.88
N THR A 255 18.38 -9.16 -4.77
CA THR A 255 19.27 -10.06 -4.04
C THR A 255 20.03 -9.34 -2.94
N VAL A 256 20.14 -9.97 -1.77
CA VAL A 256 20.91 -9.45 -0.64
C VAL A 256 22.35 -9.96 -0.74
N LYS A 257 23.32 -9.06 -0.78
CA LYS A 257 24.75 -9.34 -0.77
C LYS A 257 25.33 -9.16 0.63
N GLU A 258 26.48 -9.80 0.83
CA GLU A 258 27.32 -9.63 2.02
C GLU A 258 28.05 -8.29 2.04
#